data_AF-A0A3D0N4N7-F1
#
_entry.id   AF-A0A3D0N4N7-F1
#
_cell.length_a   1.000
_cell.length_b   1.000
_cell.length_c   1.000
_cell.angle_alpha   90.00
_cell.angle_beta   90.00
_cell.angle_gamma   90.00
#
_symmetry.space_group_name_H-M   'P 1'
#
loop_
_entity.id
_entity.type
_entity.pdbx_description
1 polymer ?
#
loop_
_entity_poly.entity_id
_entity_poly.type
_entity_poly.pdbx_seq_one_letter_code
_entity_poly.pdbx_strand_id
1 'polypeptide(L)'
;MTTRWPCRIVCAAALLAILASYAAAEEHPVYTAIDPAKTAEYESAVERVMAMSDEEMLSYYPELPFIIYTECPNCYGGSNGNGVLTWSIDRPNELRCRYCENVISLPDDRYPETERLVGQNELGEEVAFPYYVNPENGARHYLSGQLWRHHRGWLTGQCNALGRAWRATGNPEYARRVVLVLDKAATLYPHWPAIHNRHPRNVR
;
A
#
# COMPACT_ATOMS: atom_id res chain seq x y z
N MET A 1 -2.95 -44.83 -60.07
CA MET A 1 -3.20 -43.39 -59.82
C MET A 1 -4.24 -43.26 -58.71
N THR A 2 -3.84 -42.76 -57.54
CA THR A 2 -4.64 -41.92 -56.65
C THR A 2 -3.72 -41.54 -55.49
N THR A 3 -2.99 -40.45 -55.69
CA THR A 3 -2.22 -39.75 -54.66
C THR A 3 -3.17 -39.18 -53.62
N ARG A 4 -3.53 -39.99 -52.62
CA ARG A 4 -4.16 -39.49 -51.41
C ARG A 4 -3.06 -39.01 -50.48
N TRP A 5 -2.76 -37.71 -50.53
CA TRP A 5 -2.36 -36.84 -49.41
C TRP A 5 -2.28 -35.42 -49.97
N PRO A 6 -3.07 -34.48 -49.42
CA PRO A 6 -2.42 -33.51 -48.54
C PRO A 6 -3.31 -33.04 -47.36
N CYS A 7 -4.41 -33.73 -47.05
CA CYS A 7 -5.37 -33.20 -46.07
C CYS A 7 -4.82 -33.16 -44.61
N ARG A 8 -3.91 -34.08 -44.25
CA ARG A 8 -3.38 -34.16 -42.88
C ARG A 8 -2.27 -33.15 -42.57
N ILE A 9 -1.46 -32.77 -43.56
CA ILE A 9 -0.36 -31.81 -43.37
C ILE A 9 -0.92 -30.38 -43.29
N VAL A 10 -1.93 -30.06 -44.10
CA VAL A 10 -2.60 -28.76 -44.07
C VAL A 10 -3.31 -28.52 -42.73
N CYS A 11 -3.99 -29.53 -42.18
CA CYS A 11 -4.63 -29.41 -40.85
C CYS A 11 -3.61 -29.23 -39.71
N ALA A 12 -2.47 -29.91 -39.74
CA ALA A 12 -1.45 -29.78 -38.70
C ALA A 12 -0.77 -28.40 -38.72
N ALA A 13 -0.50 -27.85 -39.91
CA ALA A 13 0.07 -26.51 -40.07
C ALA A 13 -0.92 -25.41 -39.62
N ALA A 14 -2.21 -25.57 -39.91
CA ALA A 14 -3.25 -24.64 -39.46
C ALA A 14 -3.40 -24.65 -37.92
N LEU A 15 -3.34 -25.83 -37.29
CA LEU A 15 -3.38 -25.96 -35.83
C LEU A 15 -2.15 -25.34 -35.14
N LEU A 16 -0.95 -25.48 -35.72
CA LEU A 16 0.27 -24.86 -35.19
C LEU A 16 0.25 -23.33 -35.33
N ALA A 17 -0.27 -22.79 -36.44
CA ALA A 17 -0.43 -21.36 -36.62
C ALA A 17 -1.46 -20.77 -35.64
N ILE A 18 -2.57 -21.48 -35.41
CA ILE A 18 -3.60 -21.10 -34.45
C ILE A 18 -3.07 -21.15 -33.01
N LEU A 19 -2.27 -22.17 -32.64
CA LEU A 19 -1.63 -22.26 -31.33
C LEU A 19 -0.55 -21.18 -31.13
N ALA A 20 0.21 -20.83 -32.17
CA ALA A 20 1.18 -19.73 -32.12
C ALA A 20 0.49 -18.36 -31.91
N SER A 21 -0.70 -18.15 -32.48
CA SER A 21 -1.48 -16.93 -32.25
C SER A 21 -2.09 -16.83 -30.84
N TYR A 22 -2.29 -17.94 -30.11
CA TYR A 22 -2.66 -17.91 -28.70
C TYR A 22 -1.45 -17.78 -27.76
N ALA A 23 -0.26 -18.17 -28.21
CA ALA A 23 1.00 -18.00 -27.46
C ALA A 23 1.56 -16.57 -27.57
N ALA A 24 1.19 -15.83 -28.62
CA ALA A 24 1.25 -14.37 -28.61
C ALA A 24 0.12 -13.85 -27.72
N ALA A 25 0.27 -13.99 -26.41
CA ALA A 25 -0.45 -13.13 -25.49
C ALA A 25 -0.17 -11.71 -25.98
N GLU A 26 -1.20 -11.03 -26.51
CA GLU A 26 -1.10 -9.60 -26.74
C GLU A 26 -0.53 -9.01 -25.46
N GLU A 27 0.63 -8.35 -25.57
CA GLU A 27 1.09 -7.50 -24.49
C GLU A 27 -0.02 -6.47 -24.32
N HIS A 28 -0.89 -6.73 -23.36
CA HIS A 28 -1.83 -5.76 -22.83
C HIS A 28 -1.11 -5.14 -21.64
N PRO A 29 -0.18 -4.18 -21.86
CA PRO A 29 0.56 -3.63 -20.76
C PRO A 29 -0.45 -2.92 -19.86
N VAL A 30 -0.62 -3.48 -18.66
CA VAL A 30 -1.46 -2.92 -17.59
C VAL A 30 -0.93 -1.55 -17.12
N TYR A 31 0.26 -1.16 -17.60
CA TYR A 31 0.91 0.14 -17.38
C TYR A 31 1.25 0.83 -18.71
N THR A 32 1.15 2.16 -18.75
CA THR A 32 1.63 3.02 -19.86
C THR A 32 3.02 2.61 -20.32
N ALA A 33 3.26 2.68 -21.63
CA ALA A 33 4.58 2.47 -22.23
C ALA A 33 5.66 3.26 -21.46
N ILE A 34 6.75 2.58 -21.12
CA ILE A 34 7.92 3.19 -20.50
C ILE A 34 8.69 3.94 -21.57
N ASP A 35 8.95 5.22 -21.34
CA ASP A 35 9.75 6.04 -22.24
C ASP A 35 11.24 5.83 -21.93
N PRO A 36 12.04 5.21 -22.82
CA PRO A 36 13.46 5.00 -22.58
C PRO A 36 14.23 6.30 -22.34
N ALA A 37 13.77 7.43 -22.90
CA ALA A 37 14.39 8.73 -22.69
C ALA A 37 14.26 9.23 -21.24
N LYS A 38 13.35 8.66 -20.45
CA LYS A 38 13.09 9.02 -19.05
C LYS A 38 13.74 8.06 -18.04
N THR A 39 14.64 7.19 -18.47
CA THR A 39 15.29 6.20 -17.60
C THR A 39 15.90 6.85 -16.35
N ALA A 40 16.62 7.96 -16.50
CA ALA A 40 17.19 8.70 -15.38
C ALA A 40 16.14 9.23 -14.39
N GLU A 41 14.95 9.65 -14.87
CA GLU A 41 13.85 10.08 -13.99
C GLU A 41 13.30 8.90 -13.17
N TYR A 42 13.21 7.71 -13.76
CA TYR A 42 12.73 6.50 -13.06
C TYR A 42 13.73 6.01 -12.02
N GLU A 43 15.03 6.06 -12.32
CA GLU A 43 16.08 5.73 -11.36
C GLU A 43 16.08 6.73 -10.20
N SER A 44 15.99 8.03 -10.50
CA SER A 44 15.92 9.08 -9.47
C SER A 44 14.71 8.93 -8.55
N ALA A 45 13.54 8.56 -9.11
CA ALA A 45 12.31 8.35 -8.34
C ALA A 45 12.41 7.22 -7.29
N VAL A 46 13.37 6.29 -7.45
CA VAL A 46 13.56 5.16 -6.52
C VAL A 46 14.81 5.28 -5.65
N GLU A 47 15.67 6.29 -5.86
CA GLU A 47 16.92 6.48 -5.11
C GLU A 47 16.72 6.35 -3.59
N ARG A 48 15.70 7.02 -3.05
CA ARG A 48 15.44 7.03 -1.60
C ARG A 48 15.11 5.63 -1.06
N VAL A 49 14.20 4.89 -1.71
CA VAL A 49 13.82 3.54 -1.24
C VAL A 49 14.95 2.54 -1.48
N MET A 50 15.73 2.73 -2.54
CA MET A 50 16.88 1.89 -2.84
C MET A 50 18.05 2.07 -1.88
N ALA A 51 18.19 3.27 -1.30
CA ALA A 51 19.17 3.57 -0.28
C ALA A 51 18.82 2.99 1.11
N MET A 52 17.57 2.58 1.34
CA MET A 52 17.13 1.97 2.60
C MET A 52 17.61 0.52 2.72
N SER A 53 17.81 0.04 3.94
CA SER A 53 17.89 -1.41 4.17
C SER A 53 16.53 -2.06 3.87
N ASP A 54 16.50 -3.39 3.67
CA ASP A 54 15.23 -4.11 3.51
C ASP A 54 14.34 -3.95 4.75
N GLU A 55 14.94 -3.97 5.95
CA GLU A 55 14.24 -3.76 7.21
C GLU A 55 13.64 -2.35 7.31
N GLU A 56 14.42 -1.30 6.99
CA GLU A 56 13.94 0.08 7.00
C GLU A 56 12.78 0.27 6.01
N MET A 57 12.93 -0.20 4.77
CA MET A 57 11.87 -0.14 3.76
C MET A 57 10.60 -0.85 4.26
N LEU A 58 10.74 -2.07 4.78
CA LEU A 58 9.61 -2.87 5.24
C LEU A 58 8.96 -2.32 6.52
N SER A 59 9.65 -1.49 7.29
CA SER A 59 9.07 -0.82 8.48
C SER A 59 7.92 0.13 8.12
N TYR A 60 7.88 0.65 6.88
CA TYR A 60 6.76 1.45 6.36
C TYR A 60 5.52 0.60 6.01
N TYR A 61 5.59 -0.72 6.16
CA TYR A 61 4.41 -1.59 6.09
C TYR A 61 3.94 -1.91 7.52
N PRO A 62 2.89 -1.24 8.03
CA PRO A 62 2.47 -1.29 9.43
C PRO A 62 1.88 -2.64 9.81
N GLU A 63 2.17 -3.12 11.02
CA GLU A 63 1.69 -4.43 11.52
C GLU A 63 0.17 -4.52 11.64
N LEU A 64 -0.47 -3.40 11.98
CA LEU A 64 -1.92 -3.28 11.99
C LEU A 64 -2.41 -2.57 10.73
N PRO A 65 -3.67 -2.79 10.32
CA PRO A 65 -4.28 -1.95 9.29
C PRO A 65 -4.23 -0.47 9.65
N PHE A 66 -4.52 0.37 8.68
CA PHE A 66 -4.49 1.81 8.87
C PHE A 66 -5.90 2.38 9.04
N ILE A 67 -5.97 3.56 9.65
CA ILE A 67 -7.20 4.36 9.73
C ILE A 67 -7.13 5.45 8.66
N ILE A 68 -8.26 5.71 8.00
CA ILE A 68 -8.35 6.70 6.91
C ILE A 68 -8.82 8.06 7.41
N TYR A 69 -9.78 8.07 8.32
CA TYR A 69 -10.44 9.27 8.79
C TYR A 69 -9.95 9.59 10.19
N THR A 70 -9.27 10.72 10.34
CA THR A 70 -8.81 11.21 11.64
C THR A 70 -8.73 12.72 11.60
N GLU A 71 -9.45 13.35 12.52
CA GLU A 71 -9.47 14.81 12.67
C GLU A 71 -8.23 15.30 13.40
N CYS A 72 -7.89 16.58 13.22
CA CYS A 72 -6.83 17.19 13.99
C CYS A 72 -7.32 17.43 15.44
N PRO A 73 -6.64 16.90 16.47
CA PRO A 73 -7.05 17.07 17.87
C PRO A 73 -6.93 18.51 18.37
N ASN A 74 -6.24 19.40 17.62
CA ASN A 74 -6.06 20.80 17.98
C ASN A 74 -7.15 21.72 17.45
N CYS A 75 -7.51 21.60 16.17
CA CYS A 75 -8.40 22.57 15.51
C CYS A 75 -9.70 21.98 14.96
N TYR A 76 -9.83 20.65 14.91
CA TYR A 76 -10.99 19.97 14.29
C TYR A 76 -11.29 20.42 12.85
N GLY A 77 -10.28 20.99 12.16
CA GLY A 77 -10.42 21.50 10.81
C GLY A 77 -10.64 20.40 9.77
N GLY A 78 -11.46 20.69 8.76
CA GLY A 78 -11.86 19.77 7.71
C GLY A 78 -13.25 19.19 7.92
N SER A 79 -13.62 18.20 7.11
CA SER A 79 -14.90 17.51 7.20
C SER A 79 -14.65 16.01 7.37
N ASN A 80 -15.19 15.43 8.44
CA ASN A 80 -15.16 13.99 8.73
C ASN A 80 -13.75 13.38 8.73
N GLY A 81 -12.73 14.11 9.18
CA GLY A 81 -11.35 13.62 9.27
C GLY A 81 -10.68 13.25 7.93
N ASN A 82 -11.27 13.58 6.78
CA ASN A 82 -10.73 13.19 5.48
C ASN A 82 -9.64 14.16 5.01
N GLY A 83 -8.42 13.64 4.81
CA GLY A 83 -7.30 14.41 4.25
C GLY A 83 -6.84 15.58 5.13
N VAL A 84 -7.06 15.50 6.46
CA VAL A 84 -6.74 16.55 7.44
C VAL A 84 -5.25 16.54 7.81
N LEU A 85 -4.70 15.35 8.07
CA LEU A 85 -3.32 15.14 8.49
C LEU A 85 -2.47 14.72 7.29
N THR A 86 -1.44 15.53 6.99
CA THR A 86 -0.45 15.34 5.92
C THR A 86 0.86 14.80 6.49
N TRP A 87 1.70 14.25 5.63
CA TRP A 87 2.92 13.52 6.02
C TRP A 87 3.99 13.65 4.92
N SER A 88 5.27 13.53 5.30
CA SER A 88 6.40 13.43 4.37
C SER A 88 7.38 12.35 4.83
N ILE A 89 8.04 11.70 3.88
CA ILE A 89 9.12 10.73 4.13
C ILE A 89 10.33 11.33 4.84
N ASP A 90 10.52 12.65 4.77
CA ASP A 90 11.62 13.35 5.45
C ASP A 90 11.43 13.44 6.96
N ARG A 91 10.17 13.36 7.41
CA ARG A 91 9.77 13.39 8.82
C ARG A 91 8.81 12.22 9.07
N PRO A 92 9.31 10.97 9.03
CA PRO A 92 8.46 9.80 8.91
C PRO A 92 7.56 9.57 10.12
N ASN A 93 7.85 10.16 11.28
CA ASN A 93 7.02 10.05 12.49
C ASN A 93 6.19 11.31 12.78
N GLU A 94 6.07 12.24 11.82
CA GLU A 94 5.33 13.50 12.01
C GLU A 94 4.09 13.59 11.13
N LEU A 95 2.97 13.97 11.74
CA LEU A 95 1.74 14.35 11.05
C LEU A 95 1.57 15.87 11.13
N ARG A 96 1.36 16.53 10.00
CA ARG A 96 1.07 17.97 9.93
C ARG A 96 -0.36 18.22 9.55
N CYS A 97 -1.11 18.94 10.38
CA CYS A 97 -2.44 19.39 10.01
C CYS A 97 -2.37 20.44 8.88
N ARG A 98 -3.12 20.24 7.80
CA ARG A 98 -3.16 21.21 6.68
C ARG A 98 -3.98 22.47 6.96
N TYR A 99 -4.72 22.52 8.07
CA TYR A 99 -5.60 23.63 8.42
C TYR A 99 -4.98 24.57 9.46
N CYS A 100 -4.48 24.03 10.58
CA CYS A 100 -3.88 24.83 11.66
C CYS A 100 -2.37 24.64 11.78
N GLU A 101 -1.75 23.89 10.86
CA GLU A 101 -0.30 23.67 10.79
C GLU A 101 0.34 22.96 11.99
N ASN A 102 -0.45 22.53 12.98
CA ASN A 102 0.04 21.77 14.12
C ASN A 102 0.77 20.52 13.63
N VAL A 103 2.00 20.36 14.08
CA VAL A 103 2.84 19.18 13.85
C VAL A 103 2.69 18.27 15.06
N ILE A 104 2.37 17.01 14.83
CA ILE A 104 2.20 15.95 15.83
C ILE A 104 3.32 14.95 15.59
N SER A 105 4.26 14.83 16.52
CA SER A 105 5.40 13.93 16.41
C SER A 105 5.09 12.69 17.25
N LEU A 106 4.85 11.54 16.62
CA LEU A 106 4.39 10.33 17.32
C LEU A 106 5.57 9.51 17.86
N PRO A 107 5.52 9.05 19.12
CA PRO A 107 4.48 9.34 20.14
C PRO A 107 4.52 10.80 20.65
N ASP A 108 3.35 11.40 20.92
CA ASP A 108 3.20 12.81 21.30
C ASP A 108 2.52 12.97 22.67
N ASP A 109 3.19 13.58 23.64
CA ASP A 109 2.68 13.77 25.01
C ASP A 109 1.44 14.68 25.08
N ARG A 110 1.21 15.54 24.06
CA ARG A 110 0.02 16.40 24.01
C ARG A 110 -1.23 15.63 23.62
N TYR A 111 -1.06 14.54 22.88
CA TYR A 111 -2.14 13.71 22.36
C TYR A 111 -1.85 12.22 22.63
N PRO A 112 -1.73 11.82 23.91
CA PRO A 112 -1.28 10.50 24.26
C PRO A 112 -2.32 9.43 23.86
N GLU A 113 -1.92 8.46 23.04
CA GLU A 113 -2.79 7.37 22.58
C GLU A 113 -2.85 6.22 23.61
N THR A 114 -3.28 6.51 24.84
CA THR A 114 -3.34 5.56 25.96
C THR A 114 -4.51 4.60 25.89
N GLU A 115 -5.57 4.94 25.16
CA GLU A 115 -6.75 4.11 25.02
C GLU A 115 -6.61 3.11 23.86
N ARG A 116 -7.34 1.99 23.93
CA ARG A 116 -7.28 0.93 22.91
C ARG A 116 -8.67 0.53 22.43
N LEU A 117 -8.88 0.55 21.11
CA LEU A 117 -10.06 -0.02 20.48
C LEU A 117 -9.77 -1.50 20.22
N VAL A 118 -10.31 -2.36 21.09
CA VAL A 118 -10.07 -3.80 21.08
C VAL A 118 -11.20 -4.53 20.35
N GLY A 119 -10.82 -5.48 19.50
CA GLY A 119 -11.73 -6.38 18.79
C GLY A 119 -11.04 -7.71 18.50
N GLN A 120 -11.72 -8.57 17.75
CA GLN A 120 -11.15 -9.83 17.25
C GLN A 120 -11.20 -9.84 15.73
N ASN A 121 -10.21 -10.46 15.09
CA ASN A 121 -10.27 -10.77 13.66
C ASN A 121 -11.07 -12.07 13.42
N GLU A 122 -11.17 -12.49 12.15
CA GLU A 122 -11.92 -13.70 11.76
C GLU A 122 -11.34 -15.02 12.29
N LEU A 123 -10.11 -15.02 12.83
CA LEU A 123 -9.54 -16.16 13.54
C LEU A 123 -9.78 -16.13 15.06
N GLY A 124 -10.43 -15.09 15.57
CA GLY A 124 -10.59 -14.87 17.01
C GLY A 124 -9.36 -14.28 17.70
N GLU A 125 -8.33 -13.89 16.95
CA GLU A 125 -7.15 -13.22 17.50
C GLU A 125 -7.51 -11.79 17.93
N GLU A 126 -7.03 -11.37 19.10
CA GLU A 126 -7.26 -10.03 19.60
C GLU A 126 -6.45 -9.00 18.80
N VAL A 127 -7.12 -7.94 18.38
CA VAL A 127 -6.50 -6.78 17.70
C VAL A 127 -6.90 -5.52 18.44
N ALA A 128 -5.92 -4.64 18.68
CA ALA A 128 -6.13 -3.44 19.48
C ALA A 128 -5.47 -2.20 18.84
N PHE A 129 -6.29 -1.22 18.45
CA PHE A 129 -5.82 0.05 17.88
C PHE A 129 -5.65 1.12 18.96
N PRO A 130 -4.48 1.76 19.08
CA PRO A 130 -4.30 2.87 20.00
C PRO A 130 -5.09 4.10 19.51
N TYR A 131 -5.61 4.88 20.45
CA TYR A 131 -6.22 6.18 20.15
C TYR A 131 -6.11 7.15 21.32
N TYR A 132 -6.09 8.44 21.00
CA TYR A 132 -6.21 9.54 21.94
C TYR A 132 -7.68 9.92 22.13
N VAL A 133 -8.08 10.24 23.35
CA VAL A 133 -9.40 10.83 23.67
C VAL A 133 -9.21 12.28 24.04
N ASN A 134 -9.86 13.18 23.30
CA ASN A 134 -9.88 14.58 23.68
C ASN A 134 -10.68 14.75 25.00
N PRO A 135 -10.07 15.35 26.05
CA PRO A 135 -10.70 15.43 27.36
C PRO A 135 -11.88 16.42 27.41
N GLU A 136 -11.96 17.38 26.50
CA GLU A 136 -12.99 18.43 26.48
C GLU A 136 -14.29 17.94 25.82
N ASN A 137 -14.19 17.14 24.75
CA ASN A 137 -15.36 16.73 23.96
C ASN A 137 -15.50 15.22 23.76
N GLY A 138 -14.56 14.41 24.25
CA GLY A 138 -14.59 12.95 24.15
C GLY A 138 -14.32 12.38 22.75
N ALA A 139 -13.89 13.20 21.78
CA ALA A 139 -13.57 12.75 20.43
C ALA A 139 -12.36 11.80 20.44
N ARG A 140 -12.43 10.75 19.61
CA ARG A 140 -11.36 9.75 19.46
C ARG A 140 -10.49 10.11 18.25
N HIS A 141 -9.17 10.12 18.44
CA HIS A 141 -8.20 10.39 17.39
C HIS A 141 -7.22 9.22 17.26
N TYR A 142 -7.20 8.58 16.08
CA TYR A 142 -6.34 7.43 15.77
C TYR A 142 -5.08 7.91 15.02
N LEU A 143 -4.20 8.61 15.72
CA LEU A 143 -3.04 9.31 15.14
C LEU A 143 -2.02 8.30 14.59
N SER A 144 -1.66 7.26 15.34
CA SER A 144 -0.80 6.17 14.83
C SER A 144 -1.44 5.47 13.64
N GLY A 145 -2.75 5.20 13.71
CA GLY A 145 -3.51 4.61 12.61
C GLY A 145 -3.45 5.43 11.32
N GLN A 146 -3.47 6.76 11.44
CA GLN A 146 -3.33 7.67 10.30
C GLN A 146 -1.89 7.76 9.79
N LEU A 147 -0.89 7.68 10.67
CA LEU A 147 0.52 7.61 10.27
C LEU A 147 0.79 6.36 9.43
N TRP A 148 0.27 5.21 9.88
CA TRP A 148 0.35 3.93 9.19
C TRP A 148 -0.26 3.97 7.78
N ARG A 149 -1.34 4.74 7.58
CA ARG A 149 -1.91 4.97 6.24
C ARG A 149 -0.89 5.61 5.30
N HIS A 150 -0.20 6.65 5.77
CA HIS A 150 0.78 7.38 4.97
C HIS A 150 2.01 6.53 4.68
N HIS A 151 2.52 5.81 5.67
CA HIS A 151 3.61 4.85 5.49
C HIS A 151 3.29 3.81 4.42
N ARG A 152 2.14 3.12 4.57
CA ARG A 152 1.71 2.12 3.60
C ARG A 152 1.47 2.72 2.22
N GLY A 153 0.86 3.91 2.17
CA GLY A 153 0.59 4.64 0.93
C GLY A 153 1.87 4.97 0.17
N TRP A 154 2.88 5.48 0.88
CA TRP A 154 4.19 5.77 0.33
C TRP A 154 4.87 4.50 -0.19
N LEU A 155 4.96 3.44 0.61
CA LEU A 155 5.62 2.19 0.22
C LEU A 155 4.93 1.51 -0.98
N THR A 156 3.59 1.55 -1.04
CA THR A 156 2.84 1.07 -2.22
C THR A 156 3.13 1.92 -3.45
N GLY A 157 3.26 3.25 -3.29
CA GLY A 157 3.71 4.16 -4.35
C GLY A 157 5.11 3.80 -4.86
N GLN A 158 6.03 3.46 -3.95
CA GLN A 158 7.37 3.01 -4.31
C GLN A 158 7.37 1.73 -5.14
N CYS A 159 6.43 0.80 -4.90
CA CYS A 159 6.32 -0.42 -5.72
C CYS A 159 6.03 -0.10 -7.19
N ASN A 160 5.18 0.89 -7.45
CA ASN A 160 4.91 1.36 -8.82
C ASN A 160 6.16 2.01 -9.43
N ALA A 161 6.87 2.85 -8.67
CA ALA A 161 8.10 3.49 -9.13
C ALA A 161 9.21 2.46 -9.47
N LEU A 162 9.41 1.48 -8.59
CA LEU A 162 10.34 0.35 -8.78
C LEU A 162 9.96 -0.48 -10.01
N GLY A 163 8.68 -0.76 -10.23
CA GLY A 163 8.21 -1.45 -11.43
C GLY A 163 8.56 -0.70 -12.72
N ARG A 164 8.45 0.64 -12.73
CA ARG A 164 8.84 1.47 -13.87
C ARG A 164 10.36 1.48 -14.07
N ALA A 165 11.14 1.62 -13.00
CA ALA A 165 12.60 1.57 -13.05
C ALA A 165 13.12 0.20 -13.53
N TRP A 166 12.50 -0.90 -13.09
CA TRP A 166 12.80 -2.25 -13.59
C TRP A 166 12.52 -2.39 -15.09
N ARG A 167 11.36 -1.93 -15.56
CA ARG A 167 11.04 -1.99 -16.98
C ARG A 167 11.97 -1.13 -17.85
N ALA A 168 12.47 -0.01 -17.33
CA ALA A 168 13.37 0.88 -18.05
C ALA A 168 14.81 0.34 -18.13
N THR A 169 15.30 -0.28 -17.06
CA THR A 169 16.73 -0.64 -16.92
C THR A 169 17.00 -2.14 -17.00
N GLY A 170 16.01 -2.98 -16.71
CA GLY A 170 16.18 -4.41 -16.51
C GLY A 170 16.88 -4.80 -15.20
N ASN A 171 17.20 -3.86 -14.31
CA ASN A 171 17.91 -4.16 -13.07
C ASN A 171 17.05 -5.02 -12.11
N PRO A 172 17.43 -6.28 -11.83
CA PRO A 172 16.61 -7.20 -11.05
C PRO A 172 16.42 -6.79 -9.58
N GLU A 173 17.29 -5.92 -9.05
CA GLU A 173 17.18 -5.45 -7.68
C GLU A 173 15.88 -4.68 -7.43
N TYR A 174 15.40 -3.90 -8.41
CA TYR A 174 14.11 -3.21 -8.30
C TYR A 174 12.94 -4.18 -8.15
N ALA A 175 12.95 -5.29 -8.92
CA ALA A 175 11.95 -6.33 -8.80
C ALA A 175 12.04 -7.08 -7.47
N ARG A 176 13.26 -7.35 -6.98
CA ARG A 176 13.50 -8.00 -5.67
C ARG A 176 12.85 -7.21 -4.53
N ARG A 177 13.01 -5.87 -4.50
CA ARG A 177 12.37 -5.00 -3.49
C ARG A 177 10.85 -5.11 -3.51
N VAL A 178 10.24 -5.13 -4.70
CA VAL A 178 8.78 -5.30 -4.84
C VAL A 178 8.33 -6.66 -4.30
N VAL A 179 9.06 -7.73 -4.59
CA VAL A 179 8.76 -9.07 -4.06
C VAL A 179 8.73 -9.08 -2.54
N LEU A 180 9.69 -8.43 -1.87
CA LEU A 180 9.70 -8.34 -0.41
C LEU A 180 8.46 -7.62 0.15
N VAL A 181 8.04 -6.52 -0.49
CA VAL A 181 6.84 -5.79 -0.05
C VAL A 181 5.58 -6.64 -0.24
N LEU A 182 5.46 -7.35 -1.36
CA LEU A 182 4.33 -8.24 -1.63
C LEU A 182 4.30 -9.45 -0.68
N ASP A 183 5.46 -10.02 -0.36
CA ASP A 183 5.59 -11.13 0.60
C ASP A 183 5.17 -10.69 2.01
N LYS A 184 5.66 -9.53 2.48
CA LYS A 184 5.21 -8.95 3.75
C LYS A 184 3.71 -8.67 3.73
N ALA A 185 3.17 -8.09 2.65
CA ALA A 185 1.74 -7.82 2.55
C ALA A 185 0.88 -9.09 2.62
N ALA A 186 1.33 -10.17 1.98
CA ALA A 186 0.63 -11.45 1.96
C ALA A 186 0.65 -12.17 3.31
N THR A 187 1.69 -11.95 4.12
CA THR A 187 1.88 -12.61 5.42
C THR A 187 1.33 -11.82 6.59
N LEU A 188 1.20 -10.49 6.47
CA LEU A 188 0.84 -9.62 7.60
C LEU A 188 -0.68 -9.54 7.85
N TYR A 189 -1.49 -9.63 6.81
CA TYR A 189 -2.95 -9.59 6.93
C TYR A 189 -3.62 -10.83 6.35
N PRO A 190 -3.32 -12.05 6.86
CA PRO A 190 -4.10 -13.22 6.46
C PRO A 190 -5.59 -13.00 6.80
N HIS A 191 -5.89 -12.17 7.81
CA HIS A 191 -7.24 -11.80 8.24
C HIS A 191 -7.33 -10.31 8.53
N TRP A 192 -8.06 -9.57 7.70
CA TRP A 192 -8.28 -8.14 7.89
C TRP A 192 -9.18 -7.91 9.13
N PRO A 193 -8.71 -7.25 10.21
CA PRO A 193 -9.55 -6.99 11.36
C PRO A 193 -10.57 -5.89 11.01
N ALA A 194 -11.80 -6.30 10.71
CA ALA A 194 -12.93 -5.40 10.53
C ALA A 194 -13.44 -4.94 11.91
N ILE A 195 -12.71 -4.01 12.54
CA ILE A 195 -13.11 -3.50 13.86
C ILE A 195 -14.12 -2.37 13.68
N HIS A 196 -15.37 -2.67 13.99
CA HIS A 196 -16.40 -1.65 14.15
C HIS A 196 -16.35 -1.06 15.55
N ASN A 197 -16.48 0.27 15.65
CA ASN A 197 -16.88 0.88 16.91
C ASN A 197 -18.19 0.22 17.35
N ARG A 198 -18.15 -0.62 18.40
CA ARG A 198 -19.33 -1.33 18.87
C ARG A 198 -20.44 -0.31 19.16
N HIS A 199 -21.56 -0.41 18.45
CA HIS A 199 -22.75 0.37 18.76
C HIS A 199 -23.27 -0.09 20.15
N PRO A 200 -23.64 0.80 21.07
CA PRO A 200 -23.99 0.45 22.47
C PRO A 200 -25.22 -0.47 22.64
N ARG A 201 -25.84 -0.95 21.55
CA ARG A 201 -27.01 -1.85 21.58
C ARG A 201 -26.72 -3.29 21.15
N ASN A 202 -25.52 -3.59 20.67
CA ASN A 202 -25.17 -4.94 20.19
C ASN A 202 -24.13 -5.60 21.10
N VAL A 203 -24.41 -5.60 22.40
CA VAL A 203 -23.89 -6.62 23.32
C VAL A 203 -24.88 -7.77 23.27
N ARG A 204 -24.51 -8.85 22.58
CA ARG A 204 -25.00 -10.19 22.86
C ARG A 204 -23.85 -10.98 23.44
#